data_AF-A0A088QD37-F1
#
_entry.id   AF-A0A088QD37-F1
#
_cell.length_a   1.000
_cell.length_b   1.000
_cell.length_c   1.000
_cell.angle_alpha   90.00
_cell.angle_beta   90.00
_cell.angle_gamma   90.00
#
_symmetry.space_group_name_H-M   'P 1'
#
loop_
_entity.id
_entity.type
_entity.pdbx_description
1 polymer ?
#
loop_
_entity_poly.entity_id
_entity_poly.type
_entity_poly.pdbx_seq_one_letter_code
_entity_poly.pdbx_strand_id
1 'polypeptide(L)'
;MEDRFFWSLKNRVQCGRKEKFEPAEVNEYARKGCRDIIAHEDSLSHVNSPQHRFPSRRKKRKLPKPYKGPHFTAINESLYVVKITRNNFINLTKYAVIFSWSRNSNFCKTRGVQYSPGLRGGNFLCVEL
;
A
#
# COMPACT_ATOMS: atom_id res chain seq x y z
N MET A 1 -4.65 -12.85 17.64
CA MET A 1 -3.64 -13.51 16.78
C MET A 1 -2.87 -12.39 16.10
N GLU A 2 -1.66 -12.07 16.58
CA GLU A 2 -0.80 -11.12 15.88
C GLU A 2 -0.24 -11.79 14.62
N ASP A 3 -0.48 -11.20 13.45
CA ASP A 3 0.13 -11.61 12.20
C ASP A 3 1.66 -11.44 12.33
N ARG A 4 2.39 -12.53 12.59
CA ARG A 4 3.87 -12.54 12.71
C ARG A 4 4.61 -11.99 11.47
N PHE A 5 3.89 -11.78 10.37
CA PHE A 5 4.39 -11.33 9.07
C PHE A 5 3.99 -9.88 8.74
N PHE A 6 3.41 -9.13 9.69
CA PHE A 6 2.93 -7.77 9.44
C PHE A 6 3.20 -6.81 10.60
N TRP A 7 4.03 -5.79 10.35
CA TRP A 7 4.21 -4.69 11.29
C TRP A 7 3.11 -3.64 11.10
N SER A 8 2.27 -3.51 12.12
CA SER A 8 1.17 -2.55 12.18
C SER A 8 1.61 -1.16 12.66
N LEU A 9 1.06 -0.12 12.04
CA LEU A 9 1.04 1.24 12.59
C LEU A 9 0.27 1.22 13.91
N LYS A 10 0.83 1.83 14.96
CA LYS A 10 0.21 1.84 16.30
C LYS A 10 -0.57 3.12 16.60
N ASN A 11 -0.14 4.22 16.00
CA ASN A 11 -0.65 5.56 16.28
C ASN A 11 -1.66 6.00 15.22
N ARG A 12 -2.49 6.97 15.59
CA ARG A 12 -3.35 7.68 14.65
C ARG A 12 -2.47 8.53 13.74
N VAL A 13 -2.94 8.74 12.51
CA VAL A 13 -2.26 9.60 11.55
C VAL A 13 -3.15 10.76 11.14
N GLN A 14 -2.60 11.96 11.20
CA GLN A 14 -3.26 13.19 10.80
C GLN A 14 -2.72 13.69 9.47
N CYS A 15 -3.62 13.83 8.49
CA CYS A 15 -3.33 14.34 7.16
C CYS A 15 -3.88 15.76 7.01
N GLY A 16 -2.99 16.74 6.96
CA GLY A 16 -3.37 18.16 6.93
C GLY A 16 -4.07 18.60 8.22
N ARG A 17 -5.01 19.54 8.11
CA ARG A 17 -5.61 20.21 9.29
C ARG A 17 -6.77 19.46 9.95
N LYS A 18 -7.42 18.50 9.27
CA LYS A 18 -8.68 17.92 9.74
C LYS A 18 -8.78 16.40 9.60
N GLU A 19 -8.14 15.83 8.59
CA GLU A 19 -8.35 14.41 8.29
C GLU A 19 -7.51 13.55 9.21
N LYS A 20 -8.15 12.58 9.87
CA LYS A 20 -7.49 11.61 10.75
C LYS A 20 -7.83 10.21 10.28
N PHE A 21 -6.84 9.33 10.34
CA PHE A 21 -6.99 7.92 10.06
C PHE A 21 -6.67 7.13 11.30
N GLU A 22 -7.56 6.20 11.65
CA GLU A 22 -7.30 5.22 12.69
C GLU A 22 -6.26 4.21 12.20
N PRO A 23 -5.32 3.76 13.05
CA PRO A 23 -4.29 2.81 12.64
C PRO A 23 -4.89 1.52 12.08
N ALA A 24 -6.06 1.08 12.58
CA ALA A 24 -6.78 -0.08 12.06
C ALA A 24 -7.11 0.05 10.57
N GLU A 25 -7.66 1.19 10.15
CA GLU A 25 -7.98 1.47 8.73
C GLU A 25 -6.71 1.43 7.89
N VAL A 26 -5.66 2.13 8.32
CA VAL A 26 -4.39 2.22 7.58
C VAL A 26 -3.75 0.82 7.42
N ASN A 27 -3.73 0.05 8.49
CA ASN A 27 -3.18 -1.30 8.49
C ASN A 27 -3.96 -2.26 7.61
N GLU A 28 -5.29 -2.14 7.55
CA GLU A 28 -6.12 -2.96 6.66
C GLU A 28 -5.76 -2.71 5.19
N TYR A 29 -5.64 -1.45 4.77
CA TYR A 29 -5.21 -1.10 3.41
C TYR A 29 -3.80 -1.61 3.12
N ALA A 30 -2.84 -1.43 4.04
CA ALA A 30 -1.48 -1.95 3.88
C ALA A 30 -1.46 -3.49 3.77
N ARG A 31 -2.23 -4.22 4.60
CA ARG A 31 -2.36 -5.69 4.51
C ARG A 31 -2.94 -6.11 3.16
N LYS A 32 -3.98 -5.43 2.69
CA LYS A 32 -4.57 -5.71 1.37
C LYS A 32 -3.55 -5.50 0.25
N GLY A 33 -2.83 -4.39 0.27
CA GLY A 33 -1.78 -4.11 -0.71
C GLY A 33 -0.67 -5.15 -0.68
N CYS A 34 -0.20 -5.52 0.51
CA CYS A 34 0.79 -6.57 0.71
C CYS A 34 0.34 -7.91 0.11
N ARG A 35 -0.90 -8.35 0.40
CA ARG A 35 -1.48 -9.59 -0.18
C ARG A 35 -1.56 -9.53 -1.70
N ASP A 36 -1.90 -8.37 -2.27
CA ASP A 36 -1.97 -8.20 -3.73
C ASP A 36 -0.60 -8.31 -4.41
N ILE A 37 0.47 -7.81 -3.77
CA ILE A 37 1.86 -7.94 -4.28
C ILE A 37 2.34 -9.40 -4.17
N ILE A 38 2.19 -10.02 -3.00
CA ILE A 38 2.60 -11.42 -2.77
C ILE A 38 1.89 -12.35 -3.78
N ALA A 39 0.56 -12.24 -3.91
CA ALA A 39 -0.20 -13.05 -4.85
C ALA A 39 0.22 -12.81 -6.32
N HIS A 40 0.72 -11.62 -6.66
CA HIS A 40 1.23 -11.35 -8.00
C HIS A 40 2.59 -12.00 -8.22
N GLU A 41 3.54 -11.90 -7.28
CA GLU A 41 4.84 -12.54 -7.38
C GLU A 41 4.76 -14.07 -7.36
N ASP A 42 3.94 -14.64 -6.48
CA ASP A 42 3.69 -16.10 -6.45
C ASP A 42 3.05 -16.58 -7.75
N SER A 43 2.19 -15.77 -8.37
CA SER A 43 1.63 -16.12 -9.68
C SER A 43 2.68 -16.10 -10.79
N LEU A 44 3.75 -15.30 -10.67
CA LEU A 44 4.85 -15.25 -11.64
C LEU A 44 5.85 -16.38 -11.40
N SER A 45 6.06 -16.81 -10.16
CA SER A 45 6.93 -17.96 -9.86
C SER A 45 6.37 -19.27 -10.44
N HIS A 46 5.05 -19.39 -10.54
CA HIS A 46 4.37 -20.52 -11.21
C HIS A 46 4.39 -20.46 -12.75
N VAL A 47 4.78 -19.33 -13.37
CA VAL A 47 4.83 -19.19 -14.85
C VAL A 47 6.02 -19.93 -15.46
N ASN A 48 6.98 -20.41 -14.64
CA ASN A 48 8.05 -21.29 -15.10
C ASN A 48 7.65 -22.78 -15.17
N SER A 49 6.39 -23.13 -14.93
CA SER A 49 5.89 -24.49 -15.20
C SER A 49 5.25 -24.55 -16.60
N PRO A 50 5.74 -25.38 -17.52
CA PRO A 50 5.22 -25.45 -18.87
C PRO A 50 3.94 -26.29 -18.88
N GLN A 51 2.77 -25.68 -18.63
CA GLN A 51 1.50 -26.36 -18.89
C GLN A 51 0.33 -25.38 -19.12
N HIS A 52 -0.03 -25.30 -20.40
CA HIS A 52 -1.37 -25.11 -20.97
C HIS A 52 -2.37 -24.05 -20.46
N ARG A 53 -2.66 -23.13 -21.40
CA ARG A 53 -3.99 -22.74 -21.95
C ARG A 53 -4.82 -21.62 -21.28
N PHE A 54 -5.34 -20.81 -22.20
CA PHE A 54 -6.41 -19.80 -22.15
C PHE A 54 -6.04 -18.37 -21.67
N PRO A 55 -6.19 -17.35 -22.54
CA PRO A 55 -6.14 -15.95 -22.12
C PRO A 55 -7.46 -15.61 -21.43
N SER A 56 -7.65 -16.07 -20.19
CA SER A 56 -8.65 -15.43 -19.34
C SER A 56 -8.21 -13.97 -19.21
N ARG A 57 -9.09 -13.03 -19.59
CA ARG A 57 -8.88 -11.60 -19.37
C ARG A 57 -8.69 -11.39 -17.86
N ARG A 58 -7.45 -11.51 -17.37
CA ARG A 58 -7.08 -11.11 -16.01
C ARG A 58 -7.48 -9.65 -15.92
N LYS A 59 -8.61 -9.36 -15.24
CA LYS A 59 -8.93 -8.01 -14.77
C LYS A 59 -7.60 -7.49 -14.22
N LYS A 60 -7.05 -6.43 -14.82
CA LYS A 60 -5.82 -5.79 -14.33
C LYS A 60 -6.07 -5.45 -12.86
N ARG A 61 -5.72 -6.34 -11.93
CA ARG A 61 -5.80 -6.06 -10.50
C ARG A 61 -4.98 -4.77 -10.35
N LYS A 62 -5.59 -3.74 -9.76
CA LYS A 62 -4.91 -2.47 -9.51
C LYS A 62 -3.87 -2.74 -8.43
N LEU A 63 -2.74 -3.30 -8.84
CA LEU A 63 -1.63 -3.59 -7.95
C LEU A 63 -1.19 -2.29 -7.26
N PRO A 64 -0.72 -2.38 -6.01
CA PRO A 64 -0.02 -1.29 -5.37
C PRO A 64 1.10 -0.78 -6.27
N LYS A 65 1.23 0.55 -6.35
CA LYS A 65 2.27 1.16 -7.19
C LYS A 65 3.57 1.25 -6.39
N PRO A 66 4.74 1.13 -7.03
CA PRO A 66 6.00 1.44 -6.36
C PRO A 66 5.98 2.86 -5.80
N TYR A 67 6.44 3.03 -4.56
CA TYR A 67 6.61 4.32 -3.93
C TYR A 67 7.89 4.98 -4.47
N LYS A 68 7.79 6.24 -4.91
CA LYS A 68 8.92 7.04 -5.43
C LYS A 68 9.08 8.37 -4.66
N GLY A 69 8.53 8.46 -3.46
CA GLY A 69 8.59 9.68 -2.67
C GLY A 69 9.86 9.79 -1.83
N PRO A 70 10.20 10.99 -1.33
CA PRO A 70 11.42 11.22 -0.57
C PRO A 70 11.31 10.84 0.92
N HIS A 71 10.11 10.53 1.43
CA HIS A 71 9.89 10.43 2.88
C HIS A 71 10.38 9.13 3.50
N PHE A 72 10.49 8.07 2.70
CA PHE A 72 10.93 6.78 3.18
C PHE A 72 11.95 6.19 2.22
N THR A 73 13.05 5.72 2.77
CA THR A 73 14.03 4.89 2.09
C THR A 73 14.02 3.52 2.76
N ALA A 74 14.16 2.48 1.94
CA ALA A 74 14.31 1.11 2.43
C ALA A 74 15.45 0.47 1.64
N ILE A 75 16.46 -0.03 2.36
CA ILE A 75 17.67 -0.59 1.77
C ILE A 75 17.39 -2.03 1.28
N ASN A 76 16.63 -2.81 2.05
CA ASN A 76 16.37 -4.23 1.79
C ASN A 76 14.87 -4.56 1.62
N GLU A 77 14.04 -3.55 1.43
CA GLU A 77 12.58 -3.72 1.27
C GLU A 77 12.11 -2.87 0.10
N SER A 78 11.12 -3.37 -0.63
CA SER A 78 10.46 -2.59 -1.68
C SER A 78 9.30 -1.81 -1.08
N LEU A 79 9.22 -0.52 -1.40
CA LEU A 79 8.18 0.38 -0.92
C LEU A 79 7.06 0.50 -1.97
N TYR A 80 5.82 0.44 -1.50
CA TYR A 80 4.63 0.50 -2.33
C TYR A 80 3.60 1.47 -1.75
N VAL A 81 2.69 1.91 -2.61
CA VAL A 81 1.53 2.72 -2.26
C VAL A 81 0.23 2.08 -2.72
N VAL A 82 -0.74 2.05 -1.82
CA VAL A 82 -2.12 1.64 -2.09
C VAL A 82 -3.06 2.79 -1.78
N LYS A 83 -3.98 3.09 -2.71
CA LYS A 83 -4.92 4.19 -2.54
C LYS A 83 -5.98 3.83 -1.52
N ILE A 84 -6.30 4.79 -0.65
CA ILE A 84 -7.48 4.70 0.22
C ILE A 84 -8.68 5.15 -0.62
N THR A 85 -9.60 4.23 -0.88
CA THR A 85 -10.83 4.50 -1.63
C THR A 85 -11.97 4.71 -0.65
N ARG A 86 -12.29 5.97 -0.35
CA ARG A 86 -13.52 6.34 0.35
C ARG A 86 -14.59 6.68 -0.69
N ASN A 87 -15.84 6.29 -0.45
CA ASN A 87 -16.97 6.36 -1.39
C ASN A 87 -17.47 7.79 -1.72
N ASN A 88 -16.62 8.80 -1.59
CA ASN A 88 -17.00 10.19 -1.82
C ASN A 88 -16.46 10.66 -3.17
N PHE A 89 -17.36 10.76 -4.14
CA PHE A 89 -17.10 11.15 -5.53
C PHE A 89 -16.53 12.57 -5.71
N ILE A 90 -16.45 13.38 -4.65
CA ILE A 90 -16.16 14.83 -4.71
C ILE A 90 -14.76 15.18 -4.14
N ASN A 91 -14.06 14.24 -3.51
CA ASN A 91 -12.80 14.56 -2.84
C ASN A 91 -11.63 14.70 -3.82
N LEU A 92 -11.26 15.95 -4.12
CA LEU A 92 -10.02 16.34 -4.81
C LEU A 92 -8.78 15.85 -4.06
N THR A 93 -8.86 15.75 -2.73
CA THR A 93 -7.77 15.22 -1.90
C THR A 93 -7.72 13.71 -1.99
N LYS A 94 -6.56 13.19 -2.42
CA LYS A 94 -6.31 11.74 -2.54
C LYS A 94 -5.41 11.28 -1.40
N TYR A 95 -5.73 10.14 -0.82
CA TYR A 95 -4.93 9.54 0.25
C TYR A 95 -4.40 8.18 -0.21
N ALA A 96 -3.20 7.83 0.23
CA ALA A 96 -2.59 6.54 -0.04
C ALA A 96 -1.77 6.08 1.16
N VAL A 97 -1.85 4.80 1.48
CA VAL A 97 -1.02 4.15 2.49
C VAL A 97 0.29 3.73 1.83
N ILE A 98 1.40 4.04 2.50
CA ILE A 98 2.74 3.58 2.15
C ILE A 98 3.06 2.37 3.02
N PHE A 99 3.48 1.28 2.39
CA PHE A 99 3.94 0.09 3.09
C PHE A 99 5.20 -0.45 2.42
N SER A 100 6.02 -1.15 3.19
CA SER A 100 7.14 -1.90 2.65
C SER A 100 6.85 -3.39 2.67
N TRP A 101 7.49 -4.10 1.75
CA TRP A 101 7.49 -5.55 1.69
C TRP A 101 8.89 -6.06 1.38
N SER A 102 9.32 -7.07 2.13
CA SER A 102 10.55 -7.81 1.86
C SER A 102 10.23 -9.16 1.27
N ARG A 103 10.73 -9.40 0.06
CA ARG A 103 10.59 -10.70 -0.63
C ARG A 103 11.31 -11.83 0.13
N ASN A 104 12.41 -11.54 0.80
CA ASN A 104 13.22 -12.55 1.46
C ASN A 104 12.58 -13.11 2.72
N SER A 105 11.95 -12.24 3.54
CA SER A 105 11.29 -12.64 4.79
C SER A 105 9.77 -12.75 4.67
N ASN A 106 9.20 -12.44 3.50
CA ASN A 106 7.77 -12.26 3.28
C ASN A 106 7.10 -11.34 4.32
N PHE A 107 7.87 -10.39 4.85
CA PHE A 107 7.43 -9.50 5.89
C PHE A 107 6.93 -8.19 5.30
N CYS A 108 5.77 -7.73 5.78
CA CYS A 108 5.17 -6.45 5.38
C CYS A 108 5.13 -5.47 6.54
N LYS A 109 5.32 -4.18 6.26
CA LYS A 109 5.28 -3.13 7.28
C LYS A 109 4.53 -1.90 6.78
N THR A 110 3.54 -1.45 7.55
CA THR A 110 2.95 -0.13 7.34
C THR A 110 4.00 0.94 7.69
N ARG A 111 4.22 1.89 6.77
CA ARG A 111 5.18 2.99 6.96
C ARG A 111 4.51 4.32 7.27
N GLY A 112 3.33 4.56 6.69
CA GLY A 112 2.58 5.78 6.96
C GLY A 112 1.51 6.05 5.90
N VAL A 113 0.97 7.26 5.93
CA VAL A 113 -0.02 7.72 4.96
C VAL A 113 0.51 8.97 4.28
N GLN A 114 0.29 9.08 2.97
CA GLN A 114 0.49 10.30 2.22
C GLN A 114 -0.85 10.83 1.70
N TYR A 115 -0.93 12.15 1.55
CA TYR A 115 -2.05 12.81 0.92
C TYR A 115 -1.59 13.76 -0.19
N SER A 116 -2.43 13.90 -1.22
CA SER A 116 -2.24 14.84 -2.31
C SER A 116 -3.45 15.77 -2.37
N PRO A 117 -3.30 17.05 -1.98
CA PRO A 117 -4.40 18.02 -1.99
C PRO A 117 -4.67 18.45 -3.44
N GLY A 118 -5.66 17.84 -4.11
CA GLY A 118 -5.85 17.87 -5.57
C GLY A 118 -5.44 19.12 -6.36
N LEU A 119 -5.79 20.34 -5.92
CA LEU A 119 -5.47 21.59 -6.61
C LEU A 119 -4.04 22.10 -6.37
N ARG A 120 -3.42 21.75 -5.24
CA ARG A 120 -2.02 22.05 -4.95
C ARG A 120 -1.20 20.81 -5.30
N GLY A 121 -0.44 20.89 -6.39
CA GLY A 121 0.47 19.81 -6.78
C GLY A 121 1.37 19.39 -5.61
N GLY A 122 1.66 18.09 -5.52
CA GLY A 122 2.52 17.52 -4.49
C GLY A 122 1.91 16.34 -3.75
N ASN A 123 2.78 15.56 -3.11
CA ASN A 123 2.43 14.52 -2.15
C ASN A 123 3.05 14.91 -0.81
N PHE A 124 2.26 14.87 0.25
CA PHE A 124 2.66 15.26 1.59
C PHE A 124 2.48 14.08 2.52
N LEU A 125 3.43 13.89 3.44
CA LEU A 125 3.34 12.87 4.47
C LEU A 125 2.36 13.33 5.57
N CYS A 126 1.53 12.40 6.05
CA CYS A 126 0.70 12.58 7.23
C CYS A 126 1.54 12.33 8.49
N VAL A 127 1.21 13.01 9.58
CA VAL A 127 1.98 12.96 10.83
C VAL A 127 1.34 11.96 11.79
N GLU A 128 2.14 11.11 12.44
CA GLU A 128 1.68 10.27 13.54
C GLU A 128 1.40 11.12 14.79
N LEU A 129 0.27 10.86 15.47
CA LEU A 129 -0.17 11.55 16.68
C LEU A 129 0.14 10.75 17.95
#